data_AF-A0A1Q9RS24-F1
#
_entry.id   AF-A0A1Q9RS24-F1
#
_cell.length_a   1.000
_cell.length_b   1.000
_cell.length_c   1.000
_cell.angle_alpha   90.00
_cell.angle_beta   90.00
_cell.angle_gamma   90.00
#
_symmetry.space_group_name_H-M   'P 1'
#
loop_
_entity.id
_entity.type
_entity.pdbx_description
1 polymer ?
#
loop_
_entity_poly.entity_id
_entity_poly.type
_entity_poly.pdbx_seq_one_letter_code
_entity_poly.pdbx_strand_id
1 'polypeptide(L)'
;MTSPVRSHLLGVARTDMPGLAAEWEQALRPRLRSLDDDLATIGRHRSGIVTRLSGMVGEALRTLRLAQRLSELPEGLSDWSGQQFLRIRFDEVDDATLLHELGEVVDRTAQERTGNARDRRDGMSLLLRGVRAAMPKGVRVEMLKPDAVLRTERLRVSEIRDVFSGGQQLTAAIVLYCTMAALRATSAGRAGARTRAFSSWTTPSGAHRPATCWSCSSAWPARWACS
;
A
#
# COMPACT_ATOMS: atom_id res chain seq x y z
N MET A 1 -31.57 -10.74 10.72
CA MET A 1 -31.98 -10.41 12.11
C MET A 1 -33.43 -9.93 12.08
N THR A 2 -34.35 -10.69 12.66
CA THR A 2 -35.77 -10.29 12.75
C THR A 2 -35.91 -9.36 13.96
N SER A 3 -36.26 -8.09 13.73
CA SER A 3 -36.49 -7.14 14.83
C SER A 3 -37.74 -7.58 15.63
N PRO A 4 -37.71 -7.65 16.98
CA PRO A 4 -38.87 -7.98 17.80
C PRO A 4 -40.07 -7.06 17.56
N VAL A 5 -39.81 -5.80 17.22
CA VAL A 5 -40.86 -4.83 16.86
C VAL A 5 -41.50 -5.20 15.52
N ARG A 6 -40.72 -5.74 14.57
CA ARG A 6 -41.24 -6.19 13.29
C ARG A 6 -42.16 -7.40 13.46
N SER A 7 -41.83 -8.37 14.32
CA SER A 7 -42.73 -9.50 14.57
C SER A 7 -44.01 -9.06 15.26
N HIS A 8 -43.93 -8.08 16.17
CA HIS A 8 -45.11 -7.54 16.85
C HIS A 8 -46.04 -6.80 15.86
N LEU A 9 -45.49 -5.91 15.03
CA LEU A 9 -46.24 -5.21 13.97
C LEU A 9 -46.93 -6.16 12.99
N LEU A 10 -46.26 -7.26 12.62
CA LEU A 10 -46.81 -8.26 11.70
C LEU A 10 -47.92 -9.11 12.34
N GLY A 11 -48.05 -9.10 13.67
CA GLY A 11 -49.06 -9.87 14.41
C GLY A 11 -50.34 -9.10 14.72
N VAL A 12 -50.42 -7.79 14.46
CA VAL A 12 -51.58 -6.95 14.76
C VAL A 12 -52.56 -6.91 13.59
N ALA A 13 -53.87 -7.01 13.89
CA ALA A 13 -54.92 -6.90 12.89
C ALA A 13 -54.92 -5.50 12.24
N ARG A 14 -55.18 -5.43 10.92
CA ARG A 14 -55.14 -4.16 10.18
C ARG A 14 -56.14 -3.11 10.69
N THR A 15 -57.23 -3.54 11.31
CA THR A 15 -58.25 -2.67 11.92
C THR A 15 -57.76 -1.94 13.15
N ASP A 16 -56.80 -2.52 13.87
CA ASP A 16 -56.32 -2.00 15.16
C ASP A 16 -55.07 -1.11 14.97
N MET A 17 -54.44 -1.17 13.79
CA MET A 17 -53.24 -0.39 13.47
C MET A 17 -53.41 1.13 13.59
N PRO A 18 -54.50 1.78 13.13
CA PRO A 18 -54.62 3.23 13.23
C PRO A 18 -54.60 3.73 14.68
N GLY A 19 -55.16 2.96 15.61
CA GLY A 19 -55.19 3.31 17.04
C GLY A 19 -53.82 3.21 17.72
N LEU A 20 -52.95 2.32 17.24
CA LEU A 20 -51.61 2.08 17.81
C LEU A 20 -50.50 2.85 17.08
N ALA A 21 -50.80 3.44 15.91
CA ALA A 21 -49.81 4.05 15.03
C ALA A 21 -48.99 5.16 15.72
N ALA A 22 -49.64 6.08 16.43
CA ALA A 22 -48.97 7.20 17.09
C ALA A 22 -48.03 6.73 18.22
N GLU A 23 -48.45 5.74 18.99
CA GLU A 23 -47.63 5.15 20.06
C GLU A 23 -46.40 4.45 19.48
N TRP A 24 -46.59 3.66 18.42
CA TRP A 24 -45.48 2.98 17.74
C TRP A 24 -44.51 3.95 17.07
N GLU A 25 -45.01 5.03 16.46
CA GLU A 25 -44.17 6.07 15.90
C GLU A 25 -43.27 6.68 16.99
N GLN A 26 -43.85 7.03 18.13
CA GLN A 26 -43.12 7.57 19.28
C GLN A 26 -42.10 6.56 19.83
N ALA A 27 -42.46 5.28 19.91
CA ALA A 27 -41.59 4.21 20.40
C ALA A 27 -40.44 3.87 19.42
N LEU A 28 -40.66 4.00 18.11
CA LEU A 28 -39.66 3.72 17.07
C LEU A 28 -38.72 4.89 16.81
N ARG A 29 -39.14 6.12 17.10
CA ARG A 29 -38.35 7.34 16.85
C ARG A 29 -36.94 7.31 17.49
N PRO A 30 -36.73 6.84 18.74
CA PRO A 30 -35.39 6.69 19.30
C PRO A 30 -34.52 5.68 18.54
N ARG A 31 -35.11 4.58 18.07
CA ARG A 31 -34.39 3.55 17.31
C ARG A 31 -33.98 4.05 15.94
N LEU A 32 -34.84 4.82 15.27
CA LEU A 32 -34.50 5.48 14.00
C LEU A 32 -33.29 6.41 14.18
N ARG A 33 -33.34 7.30 15.19
CA ARG A 33 -32.23 8.21 15.50
C ARG A 33 -30.91 7.47 15.77
N SER A 34 -30.97 6.40 16.58
CA SER A 34 -29.79 5.57 16.85
C SER A 34 -29.23 4.94 15.58
N LEU A 35 -30.08 4.45 14.68
CA LEU A 35 -29.62 3.88 13.40
C LEU A 35 -29.01 4.95 12.49
N ASP A 36 -29.58 6.15 12.45
CA ASP A 36 -29.02 7.27 11.69
C ASP A 36 -27.65 7.69 12.24
N ASP A 37 -27.50 7.77 13.57
CA ASP A 37 -26.24 8.08 14.24
C ASP A 37 -25.18 6.99 13.98
N ASP A 38 -25.58 5.71 14.02
CA ASP A 38 -24.72 4.57 13.71
C ASP A 38 -24.26 4.62 12.24
N LEU A 39 -25.18 4.86 11.30
CA LEU A 39 -24.87 4.99 9.87
C LEU A 39 -23.94 6.18 9.61
N ALA A 40 -24.18 7.33 10.24
CA ALA A 40 -23.31 8.49 10.14
C ALA A 40 -21.91 8.19 10.69
N THR A 41 -21.82 7.45 11.80
CA THR A 41 -20.55 7.01 12.40
C THR A 41 -19.80 6.06 11.49
N ILE A 42 -20.48 5.07 10.91
CA ILE A 42 -19.91 4.15 9.92
C ILE A 42 -19.40 4.92 8.70
N GLY A 43 -20.16 5.89 8.20
CA GLY A 43 -19.75 6.76 7.09
C GLY A 43 -18.47 7.54 7.37
N ARG A 44 -18.32 8.09 8.58
CA ARG A 44 -17.08 8.76 9.02
C ARG A 44 -15.91 7.78 9.11
N HIS A 45 -16.12 6.59 9.68
CA HIS A 45 -15.07 5.57 9.77
C HIS A 45 -14.62 5.11 8.39
N ARG A 46 -15.55 4.82 7.47
CA ARG A 46 -15.24 4.46 6.08
C ARG A 46 -14.39 5.55 5.42
N SER A 47 -14.82 6.80 5.50
CA SER A 47 -14.10 7.95 4.91
C SER A 47 -12.68 8.09 5.49
N GLY A 48 -12.53 7.90 6.81
CA GLY A 48 -11.23 7.91 7.47
C GLY A 48 -10.32 6.75 7.03
N ILE A 49 -10.87 5.55 6.83
CA ILE A 49 -10.12 4.39 6.30
C ILE A 49 -9.64 4.66 4.87
N VAL A 50 -10.53 5.14 4.00
CA VAL A 50 -10.20 5.47 2.60
C VAL A 50 -9.10 6.53 2.53
N THR A 51 -9.19 7.57 3.34
CA THR A 51 -8.16 8.63 3.41
C THR A 51 -6.80 8.08 3.81
N ARG A 52 -6.74 7.23 4.85
CA ARG A 52 -5.48 6.60 5.29
C ARG A 52 -4.94 5.63 4.23
N LEU A 53 -5.81 4.86 3.60
CA LEU A 53 -5.44 3.95 2.52
C LEU A 53 -4.84 4.70 1.33
N SER A 54 -5.46 5.81 0.94
CA SER A 54 -4.94 6.70 -0.11
C SER A 54 -3.52 7.17 0.22
N GLY A 55 -3.27 7.62 1.44
CA GLY A 55 -1.93 8.00 1.88
C GLY A 55 -0.90 6.85 1.79
N MET A 56 -1.29 5.63 2.17
CA MET A 56 -0.41 4.45 2.07
C MET A 56 -0.15 4.02 0.63
N VAL A 57 -1.17 4.06 -0.22
CA VAL A 57 -1.05 3.79 -1.66
C VAL A 57 -0.11 4.81 -2.31
N GLY A 58 -0.27 6.10 -2.01
CA GLY A 58 0.62 7.15 -2.49
C GLY A 58 2.08 6.94 -2.07
N GLU A 59 2.34 6.46 -0.85
CA GLU A 59 3.70 6.12 -0.43
C GLU A 59 4.25 4.88 -1.15
N ALA A 60 3.42 3.88 -1.41
CA ALA A 60 3.83 2.71 -2.20
C ALA A 60 4.19 3.11 -3.65
N LEU A 61 3.41 3.97 -4.30
CA LEU A 61 3.71 4.48 -5.64
C LEU A 61 5.00 5.32 -5.66
N ARG A 62 5.22 6.16 -4.65
CA ARG A 62 6.50 6.87 -4.47
C ARG A 62 7.67 5.90 -4.28
N THR A 63 7.47 4.80 -3.57
CA THR A 63 8.48 3.76 -3.36
C THR A 63 8.85 3.09 -4.67
N LEU A 64 7.89 2.81 -5.56
CA LEU A 64 8.16 2.27 -6.91
C LEU A 64 9.02 3.22 -7.75
N ARG A 65 8.68 4.52 -7.77
CA ARG A 65 9.47 5.54 -8.47
C ARG A 65 10.88 5.65 -7.90
N LEU A 66 11.01 5.60 -6.57
CA LEU A 66 12.31 5.63 -5.91
C LEU A 66 13.15 4.39 -6.25
N ALA A 67 12.55 3.20 -6.30
CA ALA A 67 13.24 1.97 -6.69
C ALA A 67 13.80 2.06 -8.12
N GLN A 68 13.06 2.64 -9.06
CA GLN A 68 13.57 2.92 -10.41
C GLN A 68 14.77 3.89 -10.38
N ARG A 69 14.68 5.00 -9.64
CA ARG A 69 15.79 5.97 -9.53
C ARG A 69 17.03 5.36 -8.88
N LEU A 70 16.87 4.57 -7.83
CA LEU A 70 17.97 3.88 -7.15
C LEU A 70 18.55 2.71 -7.96
N SER A 71 17.90 2.32 -9.05
CA SER A 71 18.42 1.32 -9.99
C SER A 71 19.35 1.90 -11.05
N GLU A 72 19.61 3.22 -11.00
CA GLU A 72 20.57 3.88 -11.88
C GLU A 72 21.98 3.33 -11.65
N LEU A 73 22.61 2.92 -12.74
CA LEU A 73 23.93 2.32 -12.72
C LEU A 73 25.01 3.39 -12.65
N PRO A 74 26.08 3.15 -11.88
CA PRO A 74 27.17 4.10 -11.73
C PRO A 74 27.91 4.34 -13.05
N GLU A 75 28.61 5.46 -13.13
CA GLU A 75 29.49 5.78 -14.24
C GLU A 75 30.62 4.73 -14.40
N GLY A 76 31.10 4.57 -15.63
CA GLY A 76 32.19 3.64 -15.96
C GLY A 76 31.74 2.24 -16.41
N LEU A 77 30.44 2.05 -16.65
CA LEU A 77 29.83 0.82 -17.16
C LEU A 77 29.55 0.91 -18.68
N SER A 78 30.40 1.58 -19.45
CA SER A 78 30.19 1.78 -20.90
C SER A 78 28.77 2.34 -21.18
N ASP A 79 28.05 1.81 -22.18
CA ASP A 79 26.67 2.15 -22.57
C ASP A 79 25.63 2.06 -21.45
N TRP A 80 25.96 1.40 -20.33
CA TRP A 80 25.09 1.28 -19.16
C TRP A 80 25.24 2.42 -18.16
N SER A 81 26.26 3.27 -18.30
CA SER A 81 26.49 4.40 -17.40
C SER A 81 25.28 5.34 -17.36
N GLY A 82 24.78 5.64 -16.17
CA GLY A 82 23.59 6.48 -15.97
C GLY A 82 22.26 5.83 -16.40
N GLN A 83 22.27 4.58 -16.85
CA GLN A 83 21.05 3.86 -17.22
C GLN A 83 20.36 3.28 -15.99
N GLN A 84 19.03 3.34 -15.96
CA GLN A 84 18.23 2.68 -14.93
C GLN A 84 18.09 1.20 -15.25
N PHE A 85 18.62 0.35 -14.38
CA PHE A 85 18.51 -1.10 -14.51
C PHE A 85 17.04 -1.55 -14.56
N LEU A 86 16.17 -0.94 -13.74
CA LEU A 86 14.73 -1.12 -13.78
C LEU A 86 14.04 0.07 -14.39
N ARG A 87 13.07 -0.17 -15.28
CA ARG A 87 12.15 0.84 -15.79
C ARG A 87 10.72 0.43 -15.45
N ILE A 88 10.09 1.19 -14.56
CA ILE A 88 8.75 0.95 -14.02
C ILE A 88 7.82 2.02 -14.60
N ARG A 89 6.81 1.60 -15.37
CA ARG A 89 5.83 2.50 -15.98
C ARG A 89 4.43 2.12 -15.52
N PHE A 90 3.66 3.11 -15.10
CA PHE A 90 2.24 2.98 -14.75
C PHE A 90 1.56 4.32 -14.95
N ASP A 91 0.28 4.28 -15.30
CA ASP A 91 -0.57 5.46 -15.43
C ASP A 91 -1.27 5.69 -14.09
N GLU A 92 -1.03 6.85 -13.47
CA GLU A 92 -1.75 7.25 -12.26
C GLU A 92 -3.12 7.82 -12.63
N VAL A 93 -4.11 7.52 -11.80
CA VAL A 93 -5.44 8.14 -11.83
C VAL A 93 -5.43 9.44 -11.04
N ASP A 94 -6.38 10.34 -11.34
CA ASP A 94 -6.57 11.54 -10.54
C ASP A 94 -7.08 11.21 -9.12
N ASP A 95 -6.93 12.16 -8.21
CA ASP A 95 -7.24 11.97 -6.78
C ASP A 95 -8.72 11.62 -6.52
N ALA A 96 -9.65 12.18 -7.30
CA ALA A 96 -11.08 11.91 -7.10
C ALA A 96 -11.43 10.48 -7.53
N THR A 97 -10.92 10.05 -8.69
CA THR A 97 -11.03 8.67 -9.16
C THR A 97 -10.37 7.70 -8.18
N LEU A 98 -9.17 8.03 -7.67
CA LEU A 98 -8.48 7.20 -6.69
C LEU A 98 -9.31 6.99 -5.42
N LEU A 99 -9.86 8.06 -4.84
CA LEU A 99 -10.67 7.96 -3.62
C LEU A 99 -11.94 7.13 -3.84
N HIS A 100 -12.57 7.24 -5.00
CA HIS A 100 -13.71 6.41 -5.37
C HIS A 100 -13.33 4.93 -5.43
N GLU A 101 -12.31 4.58 -6.21
CA GLU A 101 -11.83 3.20 -6.37
C GLU A 101 -11.37 2.58 -5.03
N LEU A 102 -10.70 3.34 -4.18
CA LEU A 102 -10.31 2.88 -2.85
C LEU A 102 -11.52 2.67 -1.93
N GLY A 103 -12.58 3.47 -2.10
CA GLY A 103 -13.87 3.25 -1.44
C GLY A 103 -14.47 1.89 -1.81
N GLU A 104 -14.52 1.57 -3.10
CA GLU A 104 -15.01 0.28 -3.61
C GLU A 104 -14.18 -0.90 -3.09
N VAL A 105 -12.85 -0.75 -3.02
CA VAL A 105 -11.96 -1.77 -2.45
C VAL A 105 -12.25 -2.02 -0.98
N VAL A 106 -12.48 -0.97 -0.20
CA VAL A 106 -12.82 -1.07 1.23
C VAL A 106 -14.17 -1.76 1.41
N ASP A 107 -15.19 -1.37 0.63
CA ASP A 107 -16.53 -1.93 0.75
C ASP A 107 -16.60 -3.40 0.35
N ARG A 108 -15.94 -3.77 -0.75
CA ARG A 108 -15.83 -5.17 -1.19
C ARG A 108 -15.12 -6.03 -0.14
N THR A 109 -14.04 -5.52 0.44
CA THR A 109 -13.30 -6.22 1.50
C THR A 109 -14.14 -6.36 2.78
N ALA A 110 -14.99 -5.39 3.09
CA ALA A 110 -15.93 -5.49 4.21
C ALA A 110 -17.02 -6.55 3.95
N GLN A 111 -17.55 -6.63 2.72
CA GLN A 111 -18.59 -7.59 2.32
C GLN A 111 -18.09 -9.04 2.32
N GLU A 112 -16.91 -9.31 1.74
CA GLU A 112 -16.27 -10.64 1.66
C GLU A 112 -16.12 -11.30 3.04
N ARG A 113 -16.02 -10.51 4.11
CA ARG A 113 -15.73 -10.95 5.47
C ARG A 113 -16.98 -11.25 6.32
N THR A 114 -18.17 -11.17 5.75
CA THR A 114 -19.42 -11.55 6.46
C THR A 114 -19.49 -13.07 6.75
N GLY A 115 -18.54 -13.88 6.26
CA GLY A 115 -18.32 -15.28 6.63
C GLY A 115 -17.03 -15.50 7.45
N ASN A 116 -17.13 -16.21 8.58
CA ASN A 116 -16.07 -16.69 9.47
C ASN A 116 -14.98 -15.68 9.88
N ALA A 117 -15.32 -14.89 10.90
CA ALA A 117 -14.53 -13.81 11.52
C ALA A 117 -13.32 -14.26 12.39
N ARG A 118 -12.48 -15.18 11.91
CA ARG A 118 -11.21 -15.52 12.59
C ARG A 118 -9.97 -15.34 11.76
N ASP A 119 -10.08 -15.16 10.45
CA ASP A 119 -8.89 -14.93 9.65
C ASP A 119 -8.42 -13.48 9.79
N ARG A 120 -7.13 -13.30 10.02
CA ARG A 120 -6.52 -12.02 10.42
C ARG A 120 -6.85 -10.91 9.42
N ARG A 121 -7.04 -9.67 9.89
CA ARG A 121 -7.17 -8.50 9.01
C ARG A 121 -5.87 -8.38 8.21
N ASP A 122 -5.86 -8.82 6.96
CA ASP A 122 -4.67 -8.74 6.12
C ASP A 122 -4.58 -7.34 5.50
N GLY A 123 -3.95 -6.43 6.26
CA GLY A 123 -3.69 -5.06 5.82
C GLY A 123 -2.80 -5.01 4.58
N MET A 124 -1.94 -6.01 4.37
CA MET A 124 -1.09 -6.07 3.18
C MET A 124 -1.92 -6.36 1.93
N SER A 125 -2.81 -7.36 1.98
CA SER A 125 -3.73 -7.64 0.87
C SER A 125 -4.62 -6.44 0.53
N LEU A 126 -5.14 -5.72 1.54
CA LEU A 126 -5.92 -4.51 1.32
C LEU A 126 -5.08 -3.42 0.62
N LEU A 127 -3.85 -3.21 1.08
CA LEU A 127 -2.93 -2.25 0.46
C LEU A 127 -2.60 -2.63 -0.99
N LEU A 128 -2.30 -3.91 -1.26
CA LEU A 128 -2.01 -4.40 -2.62
C LEU A 128 -3.22 -4.26 -3.55
N ARG A 129 -4.43 -4.52 -3.06
CA ARG A 129 -5.67 -4.25 -3.80
C ARG A 129 -5.82 -2.76 -4.10
N GLY A 130 -5.54 -1.88 -3.13
CA GLY A 130 -5.56 -0.42 -3.31
C GLY A 130 -4.52 0.08 -4.31
N VAL A 131 -3.28 -0.43 -4.25
CA VAL A 131 -2.22 -0.10 -5.21
C VAL A 131 -2.59 -0.56 -6.62
N ARG A 132 -3.23 -1.73 -6.76
CA ARG A 132 -3.74 -2.20 -8.05
C ARG A 132 -4.87 -1.30 -8.57
N ALA A 133 -5.77 -0.85 -7.71
CA ALA A 133 -6.85 0.06 -8.07
C ALA A 133 -6.32 1.43 -8.54
N ALA A 134 -5.19 1.89 -7.99
CA ALA A 134 -4.52 3.12 -8.43
C ALA A 134 -3.85 3.02 -9.82
N MET A 135 -3.75 1.82 -10.40
CA MET A 135 -3.10 1.55 -11.68
C MET A 135 -4.00 0.66 -12.56
N PRO A 136 -5.10 1.20 -13.12
CA PRO A 136 -6.11 0.39 -13.82
C PRO A 136 -5.57 -0.33 -15.06
N LYS A 137 -4.58 0.25 -15.74
CA LYS A 137 -3.89 -0.35 -16.88
C LYS A 137 -2.76 -1.32 -16.48
N GLY A 138 -2.56 -1.52 -15.19
CA GLY A 138 -1.48 -2.31 -14.62
C GLY A 138 -0.13 -1.58 -14.62
N VAL A 139 0.90 -2.33 -14.23
CA VAL A 139 2.30 -1.87 -14.17
C VAL A 139 3.13 -2.60 -15.21
N ARG A 140 3.93 -1.86 -15.97
CA ARG A 140 4.92 -2.42 -16.89
C ARG A 140 6.30 -2.24 -16.30
N VAL A 141 6.99 -3.36 -16.06
CA VAL A 141 8.37 -3.37 -15.56
C VAL A 141 9.27 -4.00 -16.60
N GLU A 142 10.29 -3.26 -17.00
CA GLU A 142 11.34 -3.70 -17.92
C GLU A 142 12.69 -3.63 -17.19
N MET A 143 13.58 -4.54 -17.55
CA MET A 143 14.91 -4.66 -16.96
C MET A 143 15.96 -4.67 -18.04
N LEU A 144 17.11 -4.03 -17.81
CA LEU A 144 18.27 -4.15 -18.69
C LEU A 144 18.77 -5.60 -18.69
N LYS A 145 19.04 -6.17 -19.87
CA LYS A 145 19.58 -7.52 -20.02
C LYS A 145 21.08 -7.51 -19.69
N PRO A 146 21.55 -8.11 -18.59
CA PRO A 146 22.96 -8.10 -18.19
C PRO A 146 23.78 -9.02 -19.10
N ASP A 147 24.11 -8.51 -20.28
CA ASP A 147 24.95 -9.18 -21.25
C ASP A 147 26.42 -8.75 -21.11
N ALA A 148 27.35 -9.64 -21.47
CA ALA A 148 28.78 -9.39 -21.35
C ALA A 148 29.26 -8.22 -22.22
N VAL A 149 28.52 -7.91 -23.29
CA VAL A 149 28.80 -6.79 -24.21
C VAL A 149 28.12 -5.48 -23.76
N LEU A 150 27.43 -5.47 -22.61
CA LEU A 150 26.78 -4.28 -22.03
C LEU A 150 25.87 -3.52 -23.00
N ARG A 151 25.09 -4.24 -23.81
CA ARG A 151 24.11 -3.63 -24.72
C ARG A 151 22.93 -3.05 -23.95
N THR A 152 22.33 -1.96 -24.42
CA THR A 152 21.14 -1.34 -23.80
C THR A 152 19.83 -2.06 -24.13
N GLU A 153 19.84 -3.38 -24.21
CA GLU A 153 18.66 -4.20 -24.46
C GLU A 153 17.80 -4.28 -23.20
N ARG A 154 16.48 -4.12 -23.35
CA ARG A 154 15.52 -4.23 -22.24
C ARG A 154 14.54 -5.35 -22.49
N LEU A 155 14.32 -6.18 -21.47
CA LEU A 155 13.39 -7.30 -21.49
C LEU A 155 12.30 -7.07 -20.44
N ARG A 156 11.09 -7.56 -20.69
CA ARG A 156 10.02 -7.49 -19.68
C ARG A 156 10.32 -8.46 -18.56
N VAL A 157 9.93 -8.10 -17.33
CA VAL A 157 10.14 -8.98 -16.17
C VAL A 157 9.47 -10.35 -16.33
N SER A 158 8.35 -10.41 -17.05
CA SER A 158 7.65 -11.67 -17.36
C SER A 158 8.44 -12.64 -18.24
N GLU A 159 9.44 -12.16 -18.98
CA GLU A 159 10.21 -12.93 -19.97
C GLU A 159 11.59 -13.36 -19.44
N ILE A 160 11.98 -12.92 -18.23
CA ILE A 160 13.33 -13.13 -17.67
C ILE A 160 13.66 -14.61 -17.50
N ARG A 161 12.69 -15.41 -17.00
CA ARG A 161 12.91 -16.82 -16.65
C ARG A 161 13.37 -17.65 -17.85
N ASP A 162 12.87 -17.31 -19.04
CA ASP A 162 13.06 -18.10 -20.25
C ASP A 162 14.22 -17.60 -21.13
N VAL A 163 14.63 -16.33 -20.96
CA VAL A 163 15.60 -15.65 -21.84
C VAL A 163 17.00 -15.49 -21.22
N PHE A 164 17.12 -15.54 -19.89
CA PHE A 164 18.39 -15.27 -19.22
C PHE A 164 19.19 -16.55 -19.01
N SER A 165 20.49 -16.51 -19.33
CA SER A 165 21.40 -17.56 -18.90
C SER A 165 21.62 -17.53 -17.38
N GLY A 166 22.13 -18.63 -16.80
CA GLY A 166 22.37 -18.71 -15.34
C GLY A 166 23.28 -17.59 -14.80
N GLY A 167 24.31 -17.19 -15.55
CA GLY A 167 25.18 -16.07 -15.18
C GLY A 167 24.46 -14.72 -15.23
N GLN A 168 23.62 -14.50 -16.25
CA GLN A 168 22.81 -13.29 -16.39
C GLN A 168 21.77 -13.17 -15.26
N GLN A 169 21.17 -14.28 -14.83
CA GLN A 169 20.25 -14.32 -13.68
C GLN A 169 20.95 -13.91 -12.38
N LEU A 170 22.17 -14.41 -12.14
CA LEU A 170 22.94 -14.05 -10.95
C LEU A 170 23.28 -12.56 -10.93
N THR A 171 23.79 -12.01 -12.03
CA THR A 171 24.11 -10.58 -12.13
C THR A 171 22.86 -9.71 -11.93
N ALA A 172 21.74 -10.08 -12.55
CA ALA A 172 20.47 -9.39 -12.33
C ALA A 172 20.05 -9.43 -10.84
N ALA A 173 20.16 -10.58 -10.19
CA ALA A 173 19.83 -10.74 -8.78
C ALA A 173 20.72 -9.86 -7.87
N ILE A 174 22.01 -9.76 -8.17
CA ILE A 174 22.95 -8.90 -7.44
C ILE A 174 22.53 -7.42 -7.57
N VAL A 175 22.30 -6.93 -8.79
CA VAL A 175 21.90 -5.53 -9.02
C VAL A 175 20.55 -5.22 -8.36
N LEU A 176 19.59 -6.14 -8.45
CA LEU A 176 18.30 -6.03 -7.76
C LEU A 176 18.45 -5.99 -6.24
N TYR A 177 19.30 -6.85 -5.68
CA TYR A 177 19.59 -6.86 -4.26
C TYR A 177 20.21 -5.54 -3.80
N CYS A 178 21.19 -5.02 -4.52
CA CYS A 178 21.79 -3.72 -4.26
C CYS A 178 20.75 -2.60 -4.29
N THR A 179 19.87 -2.59 -5.30
CA THR A 179 18.76 -1.63 -5.42
C THR A 179 17.83 -1.72 -4.21
N MET A 180 17.44 -2.93 -3.79
CA MET A 180 16.58 -3.14 -2.62
C MET A 180 17.27 -2.75 -1.31
N ALA A 181 18.58 -2.99 -1.16
CA ALA A 181 19.35 -2.58 0.00
C ALA A 181 19.41 -1.05 0.11
N ALA A 182 19.66 -0.35 -1.01
CA ALA A 182 19.63 1.11 -1.07
C ALA A 182 18.23 1.67 -0.73
N LEU A 183 17.17 1.02 -1.23
CA LEU A 183 15.79 1.39 -0.93
C LEU A 183 15.47 1.24 0.57
N ARG A 184 15.92 0.14 1.19
CA ARG A 184 15.75 -0.08 2.64
C ARG A 184 16.50 0.96 3.48
N ALA A 185 17.73 1.28 3.12
CA ALA A 185 18.52 2.31 3.81
C ALA A 185 17.82 3.68 3.74
N THR A 186 17.29 4.05 2.58
CA THR A 186 16.54 5.31 2.39
C THR A 186 15.23 5.34 3.19
N SER A 187 14.55 4.19 3.27
CA SER A 187 13.29 4.05 4.01
C SER A 187 13.48 4.13 5.53
N ALA A 188 14.58 3.55 6.05
CA ALA A 188 14.93 3.62 7.47
C ALA A 188 15.19 5.07 7.93
N GLY A 189 15.81 5.90 7.08
CA GLY A 189 16.02 7.33 7.37
C GLY A 189 14.70 8.12 7.47
N ARG A 190 13.70 7.78 6.65
CA ARG A 190 12.35 8.40 6.70
C ARG A 190 11.55 7.97 7.93
N ALA A 191 11.67 6.71 8.36
CA ALA A 191 11.01 6.20 9.55
C ALA A 191 11.53 6.88 10.84
N GLY A 192 12.85 7.11 10.94
CA GLY A 192 13.48 7.80 12.07
C GLY A 192 13.10 9.29 12.19
N ALA A 193 12.78 9.96 11.08
CA ALA A 193 12.31 11.34 11.09
C ALA A 193 10.87 11.49 11.61
N ARG A 194 10.00 10.49 11.37
CA ARG A 194 8.60 10.49 11.81
C ARG A 194 8.43 10.17 13.29
N THR A 195 9.30 9.35 13.88
CA THR A 195 9.30 9.08 15.33
C THR A 195 9.85 10.22 16.18
N ARG A 196 10.53 11.20 15.57
CA ARG A 196 11.10 12.35 16.30
C ARG A 196 10.11 13.51 16.52
N ALA A 197 8.96 13.49 15.84
CA ALA A 197 7.92 14.52 15.97
C ALA A 197 6.87 14.24 17.08
N PHE A 198 6.90 13.05 17.72
CA PHE A 198 5.94 12.67 18.76
C PHE A 198 6.53 12.68 20.19
N SER A 199 7.82 12.97 20.37
CA SER A 199 8.46 13.01 21.69
C SER A 199 8.85 14.44 22.08
N SER A 200 7.86 15.28 22.35
CA SER A 200 8.04 16.49 23.17
C SER A 200 7.14 16.41 24.40
N TRP A 201 7.47 15.45 25.28
CA TRP A 201 7.20 15.54 26.71
C TRP A 201 8.51 15.20 27.45
N THR A 202 9.04 16.24 28.11
CA THR A 202 10.10 16.36 29.13
C THR A 202 10.45 15.09 29.94
N THR A 203 11.66 14.50 29.76
CA THR A 203 12.92 14.53 30.60
C THR A 203 13.00 13.55 31.79
N PRO A 204 14.19 13.18 32.35
CA PRO A 204 15.59 13.28 31.89
C PRO A 204 16.44 11.98 32.05
N SER A 205 17.70 12.08 31.62
CA SER A 205 18.92 11.40 32.11
C SER A 205 19.13 9.89 31.91
N GLY A 206 20.19 9.59 31.14
CA GLY A 206 21.20 8.62 31.54
C GLY A 206 21.01 7.17 31.08
N ALA A 207 21.39 6.86 29.84
CA ALA A 207 21.91 5.52 29.51
C ALA A 207 22.70 5.55 28.19
N HIS A 208 23.96 5.14 28.29
CA HIS A 208 24.83 4.81 27.16
C HIS A 208 24.11 3.94 26.11
N ARG A 209 24.21 4.33 24.84
CA ARG A 209 24.10 3.40 23.71
C ARG A 209 25.27 3.63 22.77
N PRO A 210 26.08 2.60 22.45
CA PRO A 210 27.14 2.74 21.47
C PRO A 210 26.52 2.84 20.07
N ALA A 211 26.83 3.93 19.38
CA ALA A 211 26.53 4.13 17.98
C ALA A 211 27.53 3.33 17.14
N THR A 212 27.16 2.13 16.69
CA THR A 212 27.77 1.56 15.48
C THR A 212 27.13 2.24 14.28
N CYS A 213 27.72 3.38 13.93
CA CYS A 213 27.51 4.09 12.69
C CYS A 213 28.00 3.19 11.54
N TRP A 214 27.09 2.46 10.89
CA TRP A 214 27.39 1.88 9.58
C TRP A 214 27.29 2.99 8.54
N SER A 215 28.38 3.77 8.44
CA SER A 215 28.64 4.63 7.30
C SER A 215 28.97 3.77 6.08
N CYS A 216 27.94 3.31 5.36
CA CYS A 216 28.11 2.73 4.03
C CYS A 216 27.86 3.83 2.98
N SER A 217 28.64 4.91 3.04
CA SER A 217 28.48 6.09 2.17
C SER A 217 29.73 6.42 1.33
N SER A 218 30.80 5.61 1.37
CA SER A 218 32.03 5.94 0.62
C SER A 218 32.89 4.75 0.18
N ALA A 219 32.40 3.52 0.26
CA ALA A 219 33.13 2.34 -0.20
C ALA A 219 32.51 1.74 -1.48
N TRP A 220 32.36 2.57 -2.51
CA TRP A 220 32.37 2.09 -3.89
C TRP A 220 33.52 2.81 -4.60
N PRO A 221 34.71 2.18 -4.65
CA PRO A 221 35.52 2.32 -5.85
C PRO A 221 36.04 0.96 -6.34
N ALA A 222 35.84 0.72 -7.64
CA ALA A 222 36.84 0.12 -8.52
C ALA A 222 37.48 -1.22 -8.09
N ARG A 223 36.68 -2.30 -7.97
CA ARG A 223 37.25 -3.66 -7.90
C ARG A 223 36.40 -4.74 -8.58
N TRP A 224 35.78 -4.41 -9.71
CA TRP A 224 35.06 -5.38 -10.56
C TRP A 224 35.45 -5.27 -12.05
N ALA A 225 36.60 -4.66 -12.35
CA ALA A 225 37.28 -4.83 -13.62
C ALA A 225 38.59 -5.60 -13.35
N CYS A 226 38.79 -6.69 -14.09
CA CYS A 226 39.87 -7.68 -14.00
C CYS A 226 39.73 -8.75 -12.91
N SER A 227 39.04 -9.84 -13.27
CA SER A 227 39.58 -11.21 -13.21
C SER A 227 38.95 -12.01 -14.33
#